data_AF-A0A7R9JHV7-F1
#
_entry.id   AF-A0A7R9JHV7-F1
#
_cell.length_a   1.000
_cell.length_b   1.000
_cell.length_c   1.000
_cell.angle_alpha   90.00
_cell.angle_beta   90.00
_cell.angle_gamma   90.00
#
_symmetry.space_group_name_H-M   'P 1'
#
loop_
_entity.id
_entity.type
_entity.pdbx_description
1 polymer ?
#
loop_
_entity_poly.entity_id
_entity_poly.type
_entity_poly.pdbx_seq_one_letter_code
_entity_poly.pdbx_strand_id
1 'polypeptide(L)'
;IISGDTVSSFAYDGNRVRKWNVATYKYGESWLSGDIIGCIADFDMGVLEFYRNGRSMREAFTNVPIGPGRAYFPAVSLAYTENLVANFGSTPFKYPVPGFEPIQQAPHQDLAKAEKLCHWLYRLLMLFDRKYEMIGLESSPQVEDVMSNQALLMGLAREFLCPMASLLLSPYIVEACLMVMLKELCRIPEVLGRSKTNVLSVREKRRLTLLLDMMWAFLEEFEMRQVLESILSYLLSDFRHVSFVLEYPHQRQSLLMLTFVLQHPHTRRYLLENILFDKIR
;
A
#
# COMPACT_ATOMS: atom_id res chain seq x y z
N ILE A 1 17.28 -21.73 -16.42
CA ILE A 1 18.59 -21.16 -16.01
C ILE A 1 18.48 -20.88 -14.52
N ILE A 2 19.33 -21.48 -13.69
CA ILE A 2 19.34 -21.21 -12.25
C ILE A 2 20.16 -19.94 -12.04
N SER A 3 19.60 -18.98 -11.30
CA SER A 3 20.28 -17.71 -11.04
C SER A 3 21.58 -17.95 -10.26
N GLY A 4 22.70 -17.43 -10.75
CA GLY A 4 24.01 -17.59 -10.11
C GLY A 4 24.89 -18.70 -10.69
N ASP A 5 24.42 -19.47 -11.68
CA ASP A 5 25.21 -20.56 -12.30
C ASP A 5 26.24 -20.08 -13.35
N THR A 6 26.09 -18.84 -13.84
CA THR A 6 26.96 -18.27 -14.88
C THR A 6 27.80 -17.11 -14.35
N VAL A 7 28.92 -16.81 -15.02
CA VAL A 7 29.78 -15.66 -14.70
C VAL A 7 29.04 -14.31 -14.74
N SER A 8 27.95 -14.24 -15.50
CA SER A 8 27.13 -13.04 -15.68
C SER A 8 25.83 -13.05 -14.86
N SER A 9 25.64 -14.03 -13.97
CA SER A 9 24.49 -14.09 -13.07
C SER A 9 24.92 -14.07 -11.62
N PHE A 10 24.19 -13.33 -10.81
CA PHE A 10 24.50 -13.07 -9.41
C PHE A 10 23.24 -13.36 -8.61
N ALA A 11 23.34 -14.22 -7.59
CA ALA A 11 22.19 -14.59 -6.80
C ALA A 11 22.52 -14.70 -5.32
N TYR A 12 21.49 -14.52 -4.51
CA TYR A 12 21.49 -14.71 -3.08
C TYR A 12 20.46 -15.78 -2.71
N ASP A 13 20.90 -16.77 -1.93
CA ASP A 13 20.10 -17.86 -1.40
C ASP A 13 20.12 -17.76 0.13
N GLY A 14 19.05 -17.19 0.69
CA GLY A 14 18.89 -17.05 2.13
C GLY A 14 18.47 -18.33 2.84
N ASN A 15 18.03 -19.38 2.14
CA ASN A 15 17.82 -20.68 2.77
C ASN A 15 19.17 -21.33 3.11
N ARG A 16 20.14 -21.23 2.19
CA ARG A 16 21.50 -21.76 2.39
C ARG A 16 22.50 -20.74 2.93
N VAL A 17 22.08 -19.48 3.09
CA VAL A 17 22.89 -18.35 3.56
C VAL A 17 24.16 -18.20 2.71
N ARG A 18 23.95 -18.14 1.39
CA ARG A 18 25.01 -18.17 0.38
C ARG A 18 24.74 -17.18 -0.76
N LYS A 19 25.81 -16.66 -1.33
CA LYS A 19 25.81 -15.97 -2.62
C LYS A 19 26.35 -16.89 -3.72
N TRP A 20 25.85 -16.73 -4.93
CA TRP A 20 26.13 -17.59 -6.08
C TRP A 20 26.56 -16.73 -7.29
N ASN A 21 27.72 -17.06 -7.85
CA ASN A 21 28.23 -16.59 -9.14
C ASN A 21 29.25 -17.62 -9.64
N VAL A 22 28.79 -18.61 -10.41
CA VAL A 22 29.48 -19.86 -10.78
C VAL A 22 29.81 -20.76 -9.58
N ALA A 23 30.53 -20.21 -8.61
CA ALA A 23 30.82 -20.82 -7.31
C ALA A 23 29.94 -20.20 -6.21
N THR A 24 29.94 -20.84 -5.05
CA THR A 24 29.12 -20.44 -3.89
C THR A 24 29.99 -20.07 -2.69
N TYR A 25 29.63 -18.95 -2.04
CA TYR A 25 30.31 -18.43 -0.85
C TYR A 25 29.31 -18.07 0.24
N LYS A 26 29.72 -18.14 1.51
CA LYS A 26 28.88 -17.73 2.65
C LYS A 26 28.60 -16.22 2.56
N TYR A 27 27.32 -15.85 2.67
CA TYR A 27 26.88 -14.46 2.61
C TYR A 27 25.45 -14.32 3.16
N GLY A 28 25.13 -13.19 3.79
CA GLY A 28 23.78 -12.85 4.24
C GLY A 28 23.33 -13.58 5.50
N GLU A 29 22.02 -13.70 5.66
CA GLU A 29 21.33 -14.24 6.84
C GLU A 29 20.20 -15.20 6.44
N SER A 30 19.81 -16.14 7.32
CA SER A 30 18.67 -17.01 7.00
C SER A 30 17.36 -16.24 6.95
N TRP A 31 16.61 -16.34 5.83
CA TRP A 31 15.31 -15.69 5.69
C TRP A 31 14.18 -16.49 6.33
N LEU A 32 13.07 -15.81 6.62
CA LEU A 32 11.82 -16.38 7.08
C LEU A 32 10.69 -15.99 6.13
N SER A 33 9.56 -16.72 6.20
CA SER A 33 8.34 -16.32 5.49
C SER A 33 7.92 -14.91 5.91
N GLY A 34 7.65 -14.05 4.94
CA GLY A 34 7.31 -12.65 5.16
C GLY A 34 8.49 -11.68 5.20
N ASP A 35 9.73 -12.16 5.09
CA ASP A 35 10.89 -11.27 4.92
C ASP A 35 10.85 -10.55 3.58
N ILE A 36 11.21 -9.26 3.60
CA ILE A 36 11.45 -8.48 2.39
C ILE A 36 12.94 -8.45 2.10
N ILE A 37 13.30 -8.94 0.92
CA ILE A 37 14.66 -8.85 0.40
C ILE A 37 14.74 -7.69 -0.59
N GLY A 38 15.52 -6.67 -0.24
CA GLY A 38 15.87 -5.58 -1.15
C GLY A 38 17.13 -5.95 -1.92
N CYS A 39 17.19 -5.57 -3.19
CA CYS A 39 18.36 -5.76 -4.04
C CYS A 39 18.77 -4.40 -4.59
N ILE A 40 20.01 -3.98 -4.35
CA ILE A 40 20.58 -2.78 -4.97
C ILE A 40 21.67 -3.17 -5.95
N ALA A 41 21.76 -2.42 -7.04
CA ALA A 41 22.79 -2.56 -8.05
C ALA A 41 23.38 -1.17 -8.33
N ASP A 42 24.60 -0.96 -7.86
CA ASP A 42 25.38 0.24 -8.17
C ASP A 42 26.32 -0.12 -9.33
N PHE A 43 25.92 0.27 -10.54
CA PHE A 43 26.72 0.01 -11.74
C PHE A 43 27.87 1.01 -11.91
N ASP A 44 27.84 2.16 -11.23
CA ASP A 44 28.95 3.11 -11.27
C ASP A 44 30.14 2.59 -10.44
N MET A 45 29.84 1.98 -9.28
CA MET A 45 30.83 1.34 -8.41
C MET A 45 31.06 -0.15 -8.75
N GLY A 46 30.20 -0.74 -9.58
CA GLY A 46 30.24 -2.16 -9.91
C GLY A 46 29.97 -3.07 -8.71
N VAL A 47 29.00 -2.69 -7.88
CA VAL A 47 28.64 -3.36 -6.62
C VAL A 47 27.19 -3.83 -6.66
N LEU A 48 26.95 -5.07 -6.20
CA LEU A 48 25.62 -5.57 -5.87
C LEU A 48 25.53 -5.85 -4.38
N GLU A 49 24.42 -5.47 -3.77
CA GLU A 49 24.18 -5.67 -2.35
C GLU A 49 22.72 -6.06 -2.09
N PHE A 50 22.52 -6.89 -1.07
CA PHE A 50 21.20 -7.33 -0.63
C PHE A 50 20.88 -6.76 0.75
N TYR A 51 19.61 -6.44 0.94
CA TYR A 51 19.04 -5.94 2.18
C TYR A 51 18.01 -6.95 2.68
N ARG A 52 17.92 -7.12 4.00
CA ARG A 52 16.86 -7.89 4.64
C ARG A 52 16.08 -6.99 5.58
N ASN A 53 14.79 -6.81 5.28
CA ASN A 53 13.88 -5.95 6.04
C ASN A 53 14.46 -4.55 6.31
N GLY A 54 15.04 -3.94 5.27
CA GLY A 54 15.64 -2.61 5.33
C GLY A 54 17.04 -2.54 5.94
N ARG A 55 17.61 -3.66 6.40
CA ARG A 55 19.00 -3.71 6.87
C ARG A 55 19.95 -4.22 5.80
N SER A 56 21.02 -3.48 5.55
CA SER A 56 22.13 -3.92 4.69
C SER A 56 22.73 -5.24 5.20
N MET A 57 22.96 -6.19 4.29
CA MET A 57 23.75 -7.41 4.54
C MET A 57 25.20 -7.27 4.04
N ARG A 58 25.65 -6.03 3.79
CA ARG A 58 26.94 -5.65 3.20
C ARG A 58 27.08 -6.06 1.74
N GLU A 59 28.13 -5.59 1.08
CA GLU A 59 28.43 -5.88 -0.32
C GLU A 59 28.47 -7.39 -0.61
N ALA A 60 27.65 -7.82 -1.57
CA ALA A 60 27.58 -9.21 -2.00
C ALA A 60 28.57 -9.47 -3.13
N PHE A 61 28.63 -8.58 -4.10
CA PHE A 61 29.49 -8.71 -5.27
C PHE A 61 30.14 -7.37 -5.58
N THR A 62 31.41 -7.42 -5.97
CA THR A 62 32.23 -6.28 -6.39
C THR A 62 32.79 -6.57 -7.78
N ASN A 63 33.24 -5.55 -8.49
CA ASN A 63 33.76 -5.66 -9.86
C ASN A 63 32.73 -6.28 -10.83
N VAL A 64 31.45 -5.92 -10.66
CA VAL A 64 30.36 -6.37 -11.51
C VAL A 64 30.63 -5.89 -12.94
N PRO A 65 30.71 -6.79 -13.94
CA PRO A 65 31.10 -6.41 -15.29
C PRO A 65 30.12 -5.47 -16.00
N ILE A 66 30.53 -4.23 -16.24
CA ILE A 66 29.77 -3.21 -16.98
C ILE A 66 30.38 -2.95 -18.36
N GLY A 67 29.59 -2.42 -19.30
CA GLY A 67 30.08 -1.99 -20.60
C GLY A 67 29.08 -2.20 -21.75
N PRO A 68 29.46 -1.80 -22.98
CA PRO A 68 28.59 -1.91 -24.15
C PRO A 68 28.08 -3.34 -24.38
N GLY A 69 26.79 -3.45 -24.70
CA GLY A 69 26.14 -4.75 -24.95
C GLY A 69 25.84 -5.58 -23.71
N ARG A 70 26.01 -5.02 -22.50
CA ARG A 70 25.66 -5.68 -21.24
C ARG A 70 24.42 -5.03 -20.64
N ALA A 71 23.46 -5.87 -20.24
CA ALA A 71 22.28 -5.48 -19.50
C ALA A 71 22.01 -6.53 -18.42
N TYR A 72 21.60 -6.07 -17.24
CA TYR A 72 21.22 -6.91 -16.12
C TYR A 72 19.70 -6.86 -15.96
N PHE A 73 19.11 -8.01 -15.68
CA PHE A 73 17.67 -8.15 -15.45
C PHE A 73 17.45 -8.82 -14.09
N PRO A 74 16.44 -8.40 -13.33
CA PRO A 74 16.04 -9.13 -12.14
C PRO A 74 15.65 -10.55 -12.52
N ALA A 75 16.14 -11.52 -11.75
CA ALA A 75 15.83 -12.92 -11.93
C ALA A 75 15.55 -13.56 -10.57
N VAL A 76 14.61 -14.49 -10.55
CA VAL A 76 14.36 -15.33 -9.38
C VAL A 76 14.22 -16.78 -9.81
N SER A 77 14.71 -17.69 -8.96
CA SER A 77 14.55 -19.12 -9.12
C SER A 77 13.81 -19.64 -7.89
N LEU A 78 12.69 -20.33 -8.10
CA LEU A 78 11.82 -20.86 -7.05
C LEU A 78 11.89 -22.39 -7.06
N ALA A 79 11.99 -22.99 -5.88
CA ALA A 79 11.77 -24.41 -5.69
C ALA A 79 10.28 -24.76 -5.65
N TYR A 80 9.96 -26.05 -5.73
CA TYR A 80 8.60 -26.54 -5.62
C TYR A 80 7.98 -26.08 -4.29
N THR A 81 6.74 -25.56 -4.32
CA THR A 81 5.99 -24.94 -3.21
C THR A 81 6.42 -23.54 -2.74
N GLU A 82 7.51 -22.98 -3.26
CA GLU A 82 7.89 -21.61 -2.91
C GLU A 82 7.06 -20.59 -3.69
N ASN A 83 6.73 -19.48 -3.04
CA ASN A 83 6.06 -18.35 -3.65
C ASN A 83 6.75 -17.04 -3.24
N LEU A 84 6.72 -16.05 -4.11
CA LEU A 84 7.17 -14.71 -3.81
C LEU A 84 6.27 -13.68 -4.51
N VAL A 85 6.36 -12.45 -4.04
CA VAL A 85 5.87 -11.27 -4.74
C VAL A 85 7.09 -10.40 -5.04
N ALA A 86 7.28 -10.07 -6.32
CA ALA A 86 8.33 -9.15 -6.75
C ALA A 86 7.71 -7.77 -6.97
N ASN A 87 8.26 -6.75 -6.32
CA ASN A 87 7.89 -5.37 -6.55
C ASN A 87 9.07 -4.66 -7.22
N PHE A 88 8.89 -4.24 -8.47
CA PHE A 88 9.89 -3.50 -9.24
C PHE A 88 9.64 -1.98 -9.25
N GLY A 89 8.67 -1.51 -8.46
CA GLY A 89 8.17 -0.12 -8.45
C GLY A 89 6.68 0.00 -8.76
N SER A 90 5.96 -1.13 -8.85
CA SER A 90 4.50 -1.14 -9.07
C SER A 90 3.70 -0.65 -7.87
N THR A 91 4.29 -0.71 -6.68
CA THR A 91 3.82 -0.04 -5.46
C THR A 91 5.02 0.58 -4.72
N PRO A 92 4.82 1.54 -3.79
CA PRO A 92 5.92 2.09 -3.00
C PRO A 92 6.77 1.00 -2.32
N PHE A 93 8.09 1.16 -2.33
CA PHE A 93 8.96 0.25 -1.59
C PHE A 93 8.78 0.43 -0.09
N LYS A 94 8.65 -0.68 0.64
CA LYS A 94 8.57 -0.65 2.11
C LYS A 94 9.90 -0.21 2.75
N TYR A 95 11.02 -0.56 2.12
CA TYR A 95 12.37 -0.19 2.57
C TYR A 95 13.16 0.44 1.41
N PRO A 96 12.88 1.70 1.03
CA PRO A 96 13.64 2.38 0.01
C PRO A 96 15.07 2.65 0.50
N VAL A 97 16.06 2.54 -0.38
CA VAL A 97 17.47 2.81 -0.07
C VAL A 97 17.85 4.17 -0.64
N PRO A 98 18.34 5.13 0.17
CA PRO A 98 18.74 6.45 -0.31
C PRO A 98 19.78 6.37 -1.43
N GLY A 99 19.59 7.14 -2.49
CA GLY A 99 20.49 7.16 -3.66
C GLY A 99 20.19 6.10 -4.73
N PHE A 100 19.19 5.23 -4.50
CA PHE A 100 18.75 4.23 -5.47
C PHE A 100 17.30 4.45 -5.86
N GLU A 101 16.98 4.11 -7.10
CA GLU A 101 15.63 4.24 -7.69
C GLU A 101 15.08 2.86 -8.08
N PRO A 102 13.75 2.66 -8.03
CA PRO A 102 13.11 1.46 -8.56
C PRO A 102 13.29 1.34 -10.09
N ILE A 103 13.18 0.12 -10.61
CA ILE A 103 13.25 -0.14 -12.07
C ILE A 103 12.06 0.53 -12.79
N GLN A 104 10.87 0.43 -12.20
CA GLN A 104 9.69 1.15 -12.62
C GLN A 104 9.57 2.42 -11.79
N GLN A 105 9.70 3.58 -12.47
CA GLN A 105 9.57 4.88 -11.81
C GLN A 105 8.15 5.11 -11.28
N ALA A 106 8.07 5.88 -10.18
CA ALA A 106 6.79 6.30 -9.63
C ALA A 106 6.00 7.14 -10.65
N PRO A 107 4.66 7.04 -10.68
CA PRO A 107 3.83 7.85 -11.56
C PRO A 107 3.69 9.28 -11.01
N HIS A 108 4.77 10.07 -11.03
CA HIS A 108 4.89 11.33 -10.28
C HIS A 108 3.76 12.35 -10.54
N GLN A 109 3.30 12.48 -11.79
CA GLN A 109 2.23 13.42 -12.14
C GLN A 109 0.88 12.98 -11.56
N ASP A 110 0.54 11.71 -11.73
CA ASP A 110 -0.69 11.12 -11.21
C ASP A 110 -0.68 11.08 -9.68
N LEU A 111 0.48 10.81 -9.09
CA LEU A 111 0.70 10.86 -7.64
C LEU A 111 0.42 12.25 -7.09
N ALA A 112 1.06 13.29 -7.64
CA ALA A 112 0.85 14.66 -7.19
C ALA A 112 -0.61 15.13 -7.37
N LYS A 113 -1.30 14.63 -8.40
CA LYS A 113 -2.73 14.91 -8.61
C LYS A 113 -3.58 14.18 -7.57
N ALA A 114 -3.34 12.89 -7.33
CA ALA A 114 -4.06 12.09 -6.36
C ALA A 114 -3.88 12.63 -4.92
N GLU A 115 -2.67 13.04 -4.54
CA GLU A 115 -2.40 13.66 -3.23
C GLU A 115 -3.28 14.89 -2.99
N LYS A 116 -3.40 15.78 -3.98
CA LYS A 116 -4.26 16.97 -3.89
C LYS A 116 -5.74 16.60 -3.77
N LEU A 117 -6.21 15.66 -4.60
CA LEU A 117 -7.60 15.20 -4.58
C LEU A 117 -7.95 14.53 -3.24
N CYS A 118 -7.10 13.64 -2.73
CA CYS A 118 -7.25 13.03 -1.41
C CYS A 118 -7.25 14.11 -0.30
N HIS A 119 -6.36 15.09 -0.38
CA HIS A 119 -6.33 16.19 0.60
C HIS A 119 -7.64 17.00 0.60
N TRP A 120 -8.15 17.39 -0.57
CA TRP A 120 -9.41 18.13 -0.67
C TRP A 120 -10.61 17.30 -0.23
N LEU A 121 -10.65 16.01 -0.59
CA LEU A 121 -11.69 15.10 -0.15
C LEU A 121 -11.66 14.92 1.38
N TYR A 122 -10.48 14.75 1.97
CA TYR A 122 -10.30 14.70 3.42
C TYR A 122 -10.83 15.97 4.10
N ARG A 123 -10.45 17.16 3.59
CA ARG A 123 -10.93 18.46 4.08
C ARG A 123 -12.46 18.56 4.00
N LEU A 124 -13.05 18.09 2.90
CA LEU A 124 -14.49 18.06 2.69
C LEU A 124 -15.19 17.17 3.73
N LEU A 125 -14.67 15.97 4.00
CA LEU A 125 -15.19 15.06 5.03
C LEU A 125 -15.16 15.69 6.43
N MET A 126 -14.11 16.49 6.74
CA MET A 126 -14.03 17.23 8.01
C MET A 126 -15.12 18.31 8.13
N LEU A 127 -15.54 18.92 7.01
CA LEU A 127 -16.60 19.92 6.99
C LEU A 127 -17.99 19.29 7.19
N PHE A 128 -18.24 18.12 6.59
CA PHE A 128 -19.48 17.38 6.80
C PHE A 128 -19.73 17.11 8.29
N ASP A 129 -18.68 16.68 9.01
CA ASP A 129 -18.81 16.35 10.44
C ASP A 129 -19.19 17.58 11.29
N ARG A 130 -18.60 18.76 11.02
CA ARG A 130 -18.93 20.01 11.73
C ARG A 130 -20.39 20.43 11.56
N LYS A 131 -20.97 20.21 10.38
CA LYS A 131 -22.38 20.57 10.11
C LYS A 131 -23.36 19.74 10.95
N TYR A 132 -23.11 18.44 11.10
CA TYR A 132 -23.96 17.57 11.93
C TYR A 132 -23.91 17.94 13.41
N GLU A 133 -22.79 18.49 13.89
CA GLU A 133 -22.70 19.02 15.26
C GLU A 133 -23.58 20.24 15.45
N MET A 134 -23.62 21.16 14.48
CA MET A 134 -24.46 22.35 14.53
C MET A 134 -25.96 22.01 14.44
N ILE A 135 -26.35 21.05 13.58
CA ILE A 135 -27.76 20.62 13.45
C ILE A 135 -28.25 19.89 14.71
N GLY A 136 -27.36 19.21 15.46
CA GLY A 136 -27.69 18.62 16.76
C GLY A 136 -27.97 19.63 17.87
N LEU A 137 -27.73 20.92 17.63
CA LEU A 137 -27.92 22.01 18.60
C LEU A 137 -29.08 22.95 18.25
N GLU A 138 -29.58 22.97 17.01
CA GLU A 138 -30.65 23.88 16.58
C GLU A 138 -31.75 23.14 15.81
N SER A 139 -32.83 22.83 16.51
CA SER A 139 -34.13 22.54 15.91
C SER A 139 -34.89 23.85 15.68
N SER A 140 -34.80 24.41 14.47
CA SER A 140 -35.83 25.34 13.98
C SER A 140 -36.08 25.10 12.48
N PRO A 141 -37.34 24.92 12.05
CA PRO A 141 -37.67 24.69 10.66
C PRO A 141 -37.97 26.02 10.00
N GLN A 142 -37.08 26.49 9.12
CA GLN A 142 -37.42 27.35 7.96
C GLN A 142 -36.15 27.72 7.21
N VAL A 143 -36.04 27.23 5.97
CA VAL A 143 -35.85 28.00 4.71
C VAL A 143 -35.77 26.94 3.60
N GLU A 144 -36.86 26.83 2.85
CA GLU A 144 -36.87 26.23 1.51
C GLU A 144 -36.15 27.20 0.56
N ASP A 145 -35.41 26.64 -0.41
CA ASP A 145 -34.88 27.30 -1.62
C ASP A 145 -33.42 27.81 -1.66
N VAL A 146 -32.48 27.02 -1.14
CA VAL A 146 -31.07 27.04 -1.56
C VAL A 146 -30.61 25.59 -1.62
N MET A 147 -29.80 25.20 -2.63
CA MET A 147 -29.16 23.88 -2.67
C MET A 147 -28.75 23.49 -1.27
N SER A 148 -29.34 22.42 -0.72
CA SER A 148 -29.04 22.05 0.66
C SER A 148 -27.53 21.95 0.76
N ASN A 149 -26.91 22.47 1.83
CA ASN A 149 -25.45 22.41 1.96
C ASN A 149 -24.90 20.98 1.76
N GLN A 150 -25.74 19.96 1.95
CA GLN A 150 -25.44 18.57 1.61
C GLN A 150 -25.33 18.31 0.10
N ALA A 151 -26.26 18.83 -0.73
CA ALA A 151 -26.18 18.73 -2.18
C ALA A 151 -24.93 19.43 -2.75
N LEU A 152 -24.57 20.62 -2.23
CA LEU A 152 -23.33 21.30 -2.62
C LEU A 152 -22.10 20.46 -2.27
N LEU A 153 -22.03 19.94 -1.03
CA LEU A 153 -20.89 19.13 -0.61
C LEU A 153 -20.82 17.79 -1.38
N MET A 154 -21.95 17.18 -1.74
CA MET A 154 -21.98 16.00 -2.62
C MET A 154 -21.54 16.35 -4.05
N GLY A 155 -21.90 17.53 -4.56
CA GLY A 155 -21.39 18.05 -5.84
C GLY A 155 -19.88 18.22 -5.82
N LEU A 156 -19.32 18.80 -4.75
CA LEU A 156 -17.87 18.92 -4.57
C LEU A 156 -17.18 17.56 -4.44
N ALA A 157 -17.78 16.62 -3.70
CA ALA A 157 -17.25 15.26 -3.59
C ALA A 157 -17.13 14.58 -4.96
N ARG A 158 -18.13 14.78 -5.84
CA ARG A 158 -18.11 14.28 -7.22
C ARG A 158 -16.95 14.87 -8.04
N GLU A 159 -16.75 16.19 -7.96
CA GLU A 159 -15.64 16.88 -8.66
C GLU A 159 -14.26 16.38 -8.20
N PHE A 160 -14.15 15.79 -7.01
CA PHE A 160 -12.91 15.17 -6.54
C PHE A 160 -12.82 13.68 -6.88
N LEU A 161 -13.92 12.93 -6.74
CA LEU A 161 -13.94 11.48 -6.93
C LEU A 161 -13.90 11.06 -8.41
N CYS A 162 -14.59 11.75 -9.31
CA CYS A 162 -14.58 11.38 -10.73
C CYS A 162 -13.17 11.47 -11.36
N PRO A 163 -12.38 12.54 -11.15
CA PRO A 163 -10.99 12.57 -11.63
C PRO A 163 -10.06 11.62 -10.88
N MET A 164 -10.43 11.20 -9.67
CA MET A 164 -9.65 10.27 -8.84
C MET A 164 -9.89 8.80 -9.24
N ALA A 165 -11.04 8.49 -9.83
CA ALA A 165 -11.44 7.14 -10.20
C ALA A 165 -10.40 6.42 -11.07
N SER A 166 -9.95 7.05 -12.16
CA SER A 166 -8.91 6.48 -13.03
C SER A 166 -7.53 6.41 -12.37
N LEU A 167 -7.21 7.33 -11.45
CA LEU A 167 -5.95 7.32 -10.71
C LEU A 167 -5.90 6.15 -9.72
N LEU A 168 -7.05 5.84 -9.08
CA LEU A 168 -7.17 4.77 -8.10
C LEU A 168 -7.13 3.36 -8.70
N LEU A 169 -7.13 3.22 -10.03
CA LEU A 169 -6.82 1.96 -10.70
C LEU A 169 -5.35 1.56 -10.54
N SER A 170 -4.48 2.52 -10.19
CA SER A 170 -3.07 2.25 -9.90
C SER A 170 -2.89 1.80 -8.44
N PRO A 171 -2.39 0.57 -8.19
CA PRO A 171 -2.08 0.11 -6.83
C PRO A 171 -1.07 1.02 -6.12
N TYR A 172 -0.16 1.63 -6.89
CA TYR A 172 0.80 2.61 -6.38
C TYR A 172 0.08 3.80 -5.73
N ILE A 173 -0.92 4.37 -6.41
CA ILE A 173 -1.69 5.52 -5.94
C ILE A 173 -2.57 5.15 -4.76
N VAL A 174 -3.19 3.96 -4.79
CA VAL A 174 -3.98 3.45 -3.66
C VAL A 174 -3.12 3.36 -2.40
N GLU A 175 -1.93 2.76 -2.51
CA GLU A 175 -1.02 2.61 -1.37
C GLU A 175 -0.44 3.95 -0.89
N ALA A 176 0.02 4.80 -1.81
CA ALA A 176 0.68 6.06 -1.48
C ALA A 176 -0.28 7.16 -1.01
N CYS A 177 -1.53 7.18 -1.49
CA CYS A 177 -2.48 8.27 -1.19
C CYS A 177 -3.70 7.78 -0.41
N LEU A 178 -4.46 6.85 -0.97
CA LEU A 178 -5.75 6.44 -0.38
C LEU A 178 -5.56 5.76 0.97
N MET A 179 -4.59 4.84 1.09
CA MET A 179 -4.30 4.16 2.36
C MET A 179 -3.81 5.12 3.43
N VAL A 180 -3.02 6.14 3.06
CA VAL A 180 -2.60 7.20 3.99
C VAL A 180 -3.81 7.97 4.50
N MET A 181 -4.67 8.46 3.60
CA MET A 181 -5.90 9.16 3.95
C MET A 181 -6.83 8.29 4.84
N LEU A 182 -6.98 7.00 4.54
CA LEU A 182 -7.80 6.07 5.32
C LEU A 182 -7.26 5.88 6.74
N LYS A 183 -5.94 5.72 6.89
CA LYS A 183 -5.29 5.62 8.20
C LYS A 183 -5.46 6.90 9.02
N GLU A 184 -5.30 8.07 8.38
CA GLU A 184 -5.53 9.37 9.01
C GLU A 184 -6.99 9.55 9.46
N LEU A 185 -7.96 9.19 8.61
CA LEU A 185 -9.39 9.26 8.94
C LEU A 185 -9.76 8.36 10.12
N CYS A 186 -9.13 7.19 10.22
CA CYS A 186 -9.36 6.23 11.28
C CYS A 186 -8.45 6.45 12.52
N ARG A 187 -7.57 7.46 12.49
CA ARG A 187 -6.55 7.73 13.51
C ARG A 187 -5.74 6.49 13.91
N ILE A 188 -5.40 5.66 12.94
CA ILE A 188 -4.55 4.50 13.17
C ILE A 188 -3.11 5.04 13.38
N PRO A 189 -2.53 4.95 14.60
CA PRO A 189 -1.25 5.57 14.89
C PRO A 189 -0.12 4.87 14.14
N GLU A 190 0.77 5.62 13.49
CA GLU A 190 1.94 5.08 12.77
C GLU A 190 2.97 4.44 13.71
N VAL A 191 3.09 4.96 14.93
CA VAL A 191 3.99 4.46 15.99
C VAL A 191 3.16 4.22 17.25
N LEU A 192 3.30 3.03 17.87
CA LEU A 192 2.60 2.64 19.11
C LEU A 192 3.07 3.46 20.33
N GLY A 193 2.81 4.77 20.33
CA GLY A 193 2.70 5.57 21.54
C GLY A 193 1.26 5.46 22.05
N ARG A 194 1.06 4.69 23.13
CA ARG A 194 -0.19 4.53 23.91
C ARG A 194 -1.39 5.39 23.44
N SER A 195 -2.19 4.89 22.50
CA SER A 195 -3.55 5.38 22.28
C SER A 195 -4.58 4.32 22.65
N LYS A 196 -5.66 4.81 23.26
CA LYS A 196 -6.70 4.09 23.99
C LYS A 196 -7.78 3.67 22.99
N THR A 197 -8.17 2.39 23.03
CA THR A 197 -9.28 1.74 22.30
C THR A 197 -9.02 1.33 20.84
N ASN A 198 -9.30 0.05 20.53
CA ASN A 198 -9.26 -0.56 19.21
C ASN A 198 -10.54 -0.26 18.39
N VAL A 199 -11.22 0.84 18.70
CA VAL A 199 -12.58 1.12 18.24
C VAL A 199 -12.63 2.55 17.73
N LEU A 200 -13.22 2.75 16.56
CA LEU A 200 -13.47 4.09 16.03
C LEU A 200 -14.45 4.85 16.92
N SER A 201 -14.16 6.12 17.15
CA SER A 201 -15.17 7.05 17.68
C SER A 201 -16.34 7.19 16.70
N VAL A 202 -17.48 7.68 17.20
CA VAL A 202 -18.67 7.94 16.38
C VAL A 202 -18.35 8.85 15.18
N ARG A 203 -17.47 9.83 15.38
CA ARG A 203 -17.03 10.77 14.32
C ARG A 203 -16.19 10.07 13.26
N GLU A 204 -15.19 9.30 13.67
CA GLU A 204 -14.30 8.58 12.73
C GLU A 204 -15.10 7.53 11.92
N LYS A 205 -16.00 6.79 12.59
CA LYS A 205 -16.90 5.84 11.91
C LYS A 205 -17.78 6.54 10.88
N ARG A 206 -18.38 7.68 11.24
CA ARG A 206 -19.23 8.47 10.31
C ARG A 206 -18.44 8.94 9.09
N ARG A 207 -17.22 9.46 9.28
CA ARG A 207 -16.37 9.94 8.18
C ARG A 207 -15.96 8.83 7.23
N LEU A 208 -15.57 7.66 7.78
CA LEU A 208 -15.24 6.50 6.97
C LEU A 208 -16.46 5.99 6.19
N THR A 209 -17.63 5.90 6.84
CA THR A 209 -18.88 5.52 6.17
C THR A 209 -19.21 6.49 5.04
N LEU A 210 -19.15 7.81 5.29
CA LEU A 210 -19.44 8.82 4.29
C LEU A 210 -18.48 8.76 3.09
N LEU A 211 -17.18 8.56 3.33
CA LEU A 211 -16.21 8.35 2.26
C LEU A 211 -16.59 7.15 1.40
N LEU A 212 -16.85 6.00 2.02
CA LEU A 212 -17.20 4.79 1.30
C LEU A 212 -18.53 4.92 0.55
N ASP A 213 -19.54 5.57 1.14
CA ASP A 213 -20.80 5.88 0.45
C ASP A 213 -20.57 6.75 -0.79
N MET A 214 -19.75 7.80 -0.68
CA MET A 214 -19.41 8.66 -1.82
C MET A 214 -18.63 7.90 -2.90
N MET A 215 -17.69 7.04 -2.50
CA MET A 215 -16.95 6.20 -3.45
C MET A 215 -17.91 5.27 -4.21
N TRP A 216 -18.83 4.59 -3.51
CA TRP A 216 -19.85 3.75 -4.15
C TRP A 216 -20.85 4.52 -5.01
N ALA A 217 -21.09 5.81 -4.71
CA ALA A 217 -21.99 6.65 -5.48
C ALA A 217 -21.36 7.21 -6.77
N PHE A 218 -20.04 7.41 -6.79
CA PHE A 218 -19.36 8.15 -7.86
C PHE A 218 -18.32 7.36 -8.65
N LEU A 219 -17.84 6.23 -8.13
CA LEU A 219 -17.01 5.29 -8.89
C LEU A 219 -17.91 4.22 -9.52
N GLU A 220 -17.50 3.76 -10.70
CA GLU A 220 -18.12 2.59 -11.32
C GLU A 220 -17.79 1.31 -10.54
N GLU A 221 -18.62 0.28 -10.68
CA GLU A 221 -18.46 -0.97 -9.93
C GLU A 221 -17.09 -1.62 -10.17
N PHE A 222 -16.58 -1.58 -11.41
CA PHE A 222 -15.26 -2.12 -11.73
C PHE A 222 -14.12 -1.32 -11.08
N GLU A 223 -14.27 0.00 -10.96
CA GLU A 223 -13.28 0.87 -10.32
C GLU A 223 -13.26 0.59 -8.83
N MET A 224 -14.44 0.51 -8.19
CA MET A 224 -14.52 0.14 -6.78
C MET A 224 -13.94 -1.24 -6.51
N ARG A 225 -14.17 -2.21 -7.40
CA ARG A 225 -13.55 -3.54 -7.28
C ARG A 225 -12.03 -3.44 -7.24
N GLN A 226 -11.41 -2.76 -8.20
CA GLN A 226 -9.94 -2.64 -8.26
C GLN A 226 -9.36 -1.91 -7.04
N VAL A 227 -10.06 -0.88 -6.56
CA VAL A 227 -9.67 -0.16 -5.33
C VAL A 227 -9.70 -1.08 -4.12
N LEU A 228 -10.79 -1.85 -3.94
CA LEU A 228 -10.92 -2.77 -2.82
C LEU A 228 -9.90 -3.91 -2.89
N GLU A 229 -9.64 -4.47 -4.07
CA GLU A 229 -8.59 -5.47 -4.28
C GLU A 229 -7.20 -4.93 -3.95
N SER A 230 -6.91 -3.67 -4.32
CA SER A 230 -5.65 -3.00 -4.01
C SER A 230 -5.50 -2.73 -2.50
N ILE A 231 -6.56 -2.26 -1.83
CA ILE A 231 -6.59 -2.08 -0.37
C ILE A 231 -6.34 -3.43 0.34
N LEU A 232 -7.04 -4.49 -0.06
CA LEU A 232 -6.89 -5.80 0.56
C LEU A 232 -5.50 -6.41 0.30
N SER A 233 -4.95 -6.23 -0.90
CA SER A 233 -3.60 -6.69 -1.24
C SER A 233 -2.55 -5.97 -0.40
N TYR A 234 -2.69 -4.64 -0.22
CA TYR A 234 -1.85 -3.86 0.67
C TYR A 234 -1.91 -4.36 2.12
N LEU A 235 -3.12 -4.50 2.67
CA LEU A 235 -3.33 -4.95 4.05
C LEU A 235 -2.81 -6.37 4.28
N LEU A 236 -3.00 -7.27 3.32
CA LEU A 236 -2.49 -8.63 3.38
C LEU A 236 -0.96 -8.67 3.30
N SER A 237 -0.36 -7.86 2.42
CA SER A 237 1.09 -7.73 2.33
C SER A 237 1.66 -7.23 3.65
N ASP A 238 1.08 -6.16 4.22
CA ASP A 238 1.58 -5.59 5.46
C ASP A 238 1.40 -6.53 6.67
N PHE A 239 0.29 -7.29 6.70
CA PHE A 239 0.05 -8.32 7.71
C PHE A 239 1.05 -9.50 7.62
N ARG A 240 1.46 -9.90 6.41
CA ARG A 240 2.37 -11.04 6.21
C ARG A 240 3.82 -10.73 6.54
N HIS A 241 4.20 -9.46 6.65
CA HIS A 241 5.57 -9.09 6.95
C HIS A 241 6.01 -9.58 8.34
N VAL A 242 7.29 -9.92 8.46
CA VAL A 242 7.89 -10.27 9.75
C VAL A 242 7.89 -9.06 10.69
N SER A 243 7.43 -9.25 11.92
CA SER A 243 7.57 -8.26 13.00
C SER A 243 8.76 -8.62 13.89
N PHE A 244 9.61 -7.64 14.14
CA PHE A 244 10.70 -7.75 15.13
C PHE A 244 10.28 -7.31 16.53
N VAL A 245 9.05 -6.83 16.70
CA VAL A 245 8.51 -6.32 17.96
C VAL A 245 7.30 -7.17 18.39
N LEU A 246 7.19 -7.48 19.69
CA LEU A 246 6.18 -8.38 20.25
C LEU A 246 4.75 -7.84 20.16
N GLU A 247 4.57 -6.54 19.97
CA GLU A 247 3.27 -5.89 19.85
C GLU A 247 2.64 -6.03 18.45
N TYR A 248 3.39 -6.54 17.46
CA TYR A 248 2.95 -6.73 16.08
C TYR A 248 2.20 -5.51 15.50
N PRO A 249 2.81 -4.30 15.52
CA PRO A 249 2.13 -3.05 15.16
C PRO A 249 1.48 -3.09 13.78
N HIS A 250 2.22 -3.50 12.76
CA HIS A 250 1.77 -3.53 11.37
C HIS A 250 0.61 -4.51 11.16
N GLN A 251 0.71 -5.70 11.73
CA GLN A 251 -0.35 -6.71 11.67
C GLN A 251 -1.62 -6.21 12.34
N ARG A 252 -1.48 -5.61 13.53
CA ARG A 252 -2.61 -5.04 14.27
C ARG A 252 -3.26 -3.87 13.50
N GLN A 253 -2.47 -2.96 12.94
CA GLN A 253 -2.96 -1.87 12.10
C GLN A 253 -3.72 -2.42 10.88
N SER A 254 -3.17 -3.43 10.21
CA SER A 254 -3.79 -4.06 9.04
C SER A 254 -5.15 -4.69 9.37
N LEU A 255 -5.23 -5.43 10.48
CA LEU A 255 -6.48 -6.02 10.97
C LEU A 255 -7.52 -4.96 11.39
N LEU A 256 -7.07 -3.88 12.05
CA LEU A 256 -7.96 -2.78 12.44
C LEU A 256 -8.55 -2.09 11.21
N MET A 257 -7.70 -1.74 10.24
CA MET A 257 -8.14 -1.10 9.01
C MET A 257 -9.13 -1.99 8.25
N LEU A 258 -8.84 -3.29 8.11
CA LEU A 258 -9.76 -4.25 7.50
C LEU A 258 -11.10 -4.29 8.24
N THR A 259 -11.06 -4.38 9.57
CA THR A 259 -12.26 -4.40 10.41
C THR A 259 -13.09 -3.13 10.21
N PHE A 260 -12.45 -1.97 10.15
CA PHE A 260 -13.12 -0.69 9.96
C PHE A 260 -13.79 -0.59 8.58
N VAL A 261 -13.11 -1.00 7.51
CA VAL A 261 -13.71 -1.07 6.16
C VAL A 261 -14.92 -2.01 6.16
N LEU A 262 -14.82 -3.16 6.82
CA LEU A 262 -15.91 -4.14 6.93
C LEU A 262 -17.09 -3.69 7.80
N GLN A 263 -16.96 -2.60 8.56
CA GLN A 263 -18.13 -2.02 9.26
C GLN A 263 -19.12 -1.37 8.30
N HIS A 264 -18.68 -0.97 7.11
CA HIS A 264 -19.54 -0.40 6.09
C HIS A 264 -20.39 -1.51 5.40
N PRO A 265 -21.73 -1.47 5.48
CA PRO A 265 -22.58 -2.59 5.03
C PRO A 265 -22.43 -2.94 3.54
N HIS A 266 -22.42 -1.94 2.66
CA HIS A 266 -22.34 -2.16 1.22
C HIS A 266 -20.98 -2.77 0.83
N THR A 267 -19.88 -2.19 1.33
CA THR A 267 -18.53 -2.72 1.09
C THR A 267 -18.35 -4.12 1.66
N ARG A 268 -18.81 -4.39 2.89
CA ARG A 268 -18.74 -5.72 3.48
C ARG A 268 -19.47 -6.75 2.61
N ARG A 269 -20.70 -6.45 2.19
CA ARG A 269 -21.49 -7.36 1.35
C ARG A 269 -20.75 -7.67 0.05
N TYR A 270 -20.28 -6.63 -0.63
CA TYR A 270 -19.55 -6.78 -1.89
C TYR A 270 -18.28 -7.64 -1.74
N LEU A 271 -17.48 -7.38 -0.70
CA LEU A 271 -16.24 -8.14 -0.43
C LEU A 271 -16.51 -9.61 -0.15
N LEU A 272 -17.57 -9.94 0.59
CA LEU A 272 -17.97 -11.32 0.88
C LEU A 272 -18.48 -12.04 -0.37
N GLU A 273 -19.21 -11.35 -1.24
CA GLU A 273 -19.81 -11.94 -2.43
C GLU A 273 -18.81 -12.14 -3.59
N ASN A 274 -17.80 -11.26 -3.73
CA ASN A 274 -17.01 -11.16 -4.96
C ASN A 274 -15.49 -11.26 -4.80
N ILE A 275 -14.91 -11.08 -3.60
CA ILE A 275 -13.44 -10.99 -3.47
C ILE A 275 -12.89 -11.98 -2.45
N LEU A 276 -13.40 -11.98 -1.22
CA LEU A 276 -12.83 -12.77 -0.13
C LEU A 276 -13.02 -14.28 -0.31
N PHE A 277 -14.09 -14.69 -0.99
CA PHE A 277 -14.45 -16.10 -1.19
C PHE A 277 -14.51 -16.50 -2.67
N ASP A 278 -13.90 -15.73 -3.57
CA ASP A 278 -13.93 -15.96 -5.02
C ASP A 278 -13.29 -17.32 -5.42
N LYS A 279 -12.59 -17.98 -4.48
CA LYS A 279 -12.00 -19.33 -4.65
C LYS A 279 -12.85 -20.49 -4.09
N ILE A 280 -14.08 -20.25 -3.63
CA ILE A 280 -15.00 -21.30 -3.10
C ILE A 280 -16.20 -21.54 -4.04
N ARG A 281 -16.22 -20.96 -5.24
CA ARG A 281 -17.24 -21.25 -6.26
C ARG A 281 -16.68 -22.08 -7.40
#